data_AF-A0A061I9T3-F1
#
_entry.id   AF-A0A061I9T3-F1
#
_cell.length_a   1.000
_cell.length_b   1.000
_cell.length_c   1.000
_cell.angle_alpha   90.00
_cell.angle_beta   90.00
_cell.angle_gamma   90.00
#
_symmetry.space_group_name_H-M   'P 1'
#
loop_
_entity.id
_entity.type
_entity.pdbx_description
1 polymer ?
#
loop_
_entity_poly.entity_id
_entity_poly.type
_entity_poly.pdbx_seq_one_letter_code
_entity_poly.pdbx_strand_id
1 'polypeptide(L)'
;MAVLRWRVFGHNMKSSNDFIGRIVIGQYSSGPSESNHWRRMLNTHRTAVEQWHSLRSRAECDRVSPASLENIHTQKDIAVIGMFLPTKIHIEF
;
A
#
# COMPACT_ATOMS: atom_id res chain seq x y z
N MET A 1 15.33 -3.31 5.39
CA MET A 1 14.82 -2.69 4.15
C MET A 1 13.35 -2.39 4.32
N ALA A 2 12.86 -1.24 3.86
CA ALA A 2 11.49 -0.79 4.14
C ALA A 2 10.51 -1.19 3.03
N VAL A 3 9.34 -1.66 3.45
CA VAL A 3 8.19 -1.95 2.58
C VAL A 3 6.94 -1.43 3.26
N LEU A 4 6.07 -0.82 2.48
CA LEU A 4 4.76 -0.35 2.92
C LEU A 4 3.68 -1.13 2.15
N ARG A 5 2.74 -1.69 2.90
CA ARG A 5 1.62 -2.48 2.37
C ARG A 5 0.32 -1.78 2.74
N TRP A 6 -0.43 -1.37 1.73
CA TRP A 6 -1.78 -0.83 1.92
C TRP A 6 -2.82 -1.84 1.46
N ARG A 7 -3.83 -2.08 2.31
CA ARG A 7 -4.96 -2.96 2.05
C ARG A 7 -6.22 -2.13 2.15
N VAL A 8 -7.12 -2.30 1.18
CA VAL A 8 -8.42 -1.66 1.13
C VAL A 8 -9.48 -2.72 1.37
N PHE A 9 -10.37 -2.44 2.30
CA PHE A 9 -11.48 -3.30 2.65
C PHE A 9 -12.79 -2.51 2.55
N GLY A 10 -13.83 -3.15 2.02
CA GLY A 10 -15.19 -2.65 2.05
C GLY A 10 -15.80 -2.94 3.42
N HIS A 11 -16.30 -1.90 4.08
CA HIS A 11 -16.88 -2.04 5.40
C HIS A 11 -18.20 -2.82 5.32
N ASN A 12 -18.30 -3.90 6.07
CA ASN A 12 -19.50 -4.73 6.16
C ASN A 12 -19.95 -4.81 7.62
N MET A 13 -21.19 -4.37 7.90
CA MET A 13 -21.72 -4.33 9.28
C MET A 13 -22.22 -5.70 9.79
N LYS A 14 -22.46 -6.65 8.88
CA LYS A 14 -23.07 -7.95 9.21
C LYS A 14 -22.06 -9.10 9.23
N SER A 15 -20.90 -8.93 8.59
CA SER A 15 -19.84 -9.92 8.48
C SER A 15 -18.46 -9.27 8.54
N SER A 16 -17.39 -10.05 8.39
CA SER A 16 -16.06 -9.48 8.19
C SER A 16 -16.03 -8.57 6.97
N ASN A 17 -15.20 -7.51 7.04
CA ASN A 17 -15.01 -6.59 5.91
C ASN A 17 -14.51 -7.32 4.66
N ASP A 18 -15.08 -6.96 3.52
CA ASP A 18 -14.77 -7.58 2.24
C ASP A 18 -13.44 -7.03 1.70
N PHE A 19 -12.51 -7.91 1.31
CA PHE A 19 -11.24 -7.46 0.75
C PHE A 19 -11.46 -6.93 -0.67
N ILE A 20 -11.13 -5.65 -0.89
CA ILE A 20 -11.24 -5.01 -2.20
C ILE A 20 -9.93 -5.18 -2.97
N GLY A 21 -8.80 -4.88 -2.31
CA GLY A 21 -7.51 -4.90 -3.00
C GLY A 21 -6.36 -4.42 -2.14
N ARG A 22 -5.14 -4.48 -2.68
CA ARG A 22 -3.94 -4.00 -2.00
C ARG A 22 -2.88 -3.53 -2.98
N ILE A 23 -1.92 -2.79 -2.44
CA ILE A 23 -0.70 -2.39 -3.13
C ILE A 23 0.51 -2.54 -2.20
N VAL A 24 1.68 -2.73 -2.80
CA VAL A 24 2.96 -2.77 -2.09
C VAL A 24 3.88 -1.72 -2.69
N ILE A 25 4.42 -0.83 -1.87
CA ILE A 25 5.38 0.21 -2.24
C ILE A 25 6.66 -0.02 -1.42
N GLY A 26 7.82 -0.10 -2.06
CA GLY A 26 9.10 -0.33 -1.38
C GLY A 26 10.10 -1.10 -2.22
N GLN A 27 11.03 -1.79 -1.54
CA GLN A 27 12.04 -2.65 -2.18
C GLN A 27 11.42 -3.73 -3.08
N TYR A 28 10.24 -4.25 -2.71
CA TYR A 28 9.49 -5.24 -3.47
C TYR A 28 8.15 -4.67 -3.91
N SER A 29 8.18 -3.51 -4.55
CA SER A 29 6.99 -2.85 -5.07
C SER A 29 6.19 -3.75 -6.01
N SER A 30 4.86 -3.65 -5.98
CA SER A 30 3.98 -4.49 -6.80
C SER A 30 3.99 -4.15 -8.29
N GLY A 31 4.69 -3.08 -8.69
CA GLY A 31 4.89 -2.70 -10.08
C GLY A 31 5.80 -1.49 -10.29
N PRO A 32 6.00 -1.07 -11.55
CA PRO A 32 6.85 0.08 -11.91
C PRO A 32 6.33 1.40 -11.34
N SER A 33 5.00 1.59 -11.30
CA SER A 33 4.35 2.79 -10.74
C SER A 33 4.68 2.97 -9.26
N GLU A 34 4.55 1.90 -8.48
CA GLU A 34 4.84 1.85 -7.04
C GLU A 34 6.34 2.02 -6.79
N SER A 35 7.17 1.41 -7.62
CA SER A 35 8.63 1.57 -7.56
C SER A 35 9.06 3.01 -7.79
N ASN A 36 8.42 3.70 -8.75
CA ASN A 36 8.67 5.11 -9.02
C ASN A 36 8.20 5.99 -7.85
N HIS A 37 6.98 5.74 -7.34
CA HIS A 37 6.47 6.43 -6.15
C HIS A 37 7.46 6.31 -4.97
N TRP A 38 7.93 5.10 -4.69
CA TRP A 38 8.92 4.84 -3.63
C TRP A 38 10.19 5.67 -3.82
N ARG A 39 10.73 5.69 -5.03
CA ARG A 39 11.94 6.47 -5.35
C ARG A 39 11.72 7.96 -5.16
N ARG A 40 10.58 8.49 -5.63
CA ARG A 40 10.20 9.90 -5.44
C ARG A 40 10.15 10.24 -3.96
N MET A 41 9.48 9.41 -3.17
CA MET A 41 9.34 9.59 -1.72
C MET A 41 10.70 9.57 -0.99
N LEU A 42 11.64 8.73 -1.40
CA LEU A 42 13.01 8.73 -0.85
C LEU A 42 13.83 9.98 -1.25
N ASN A 43 13.59 10.51 -2.44
CA ASN A 43 14.32 11.66 -2.98
C ASN A 43 13.75 13.01 -2.50
N THR A 44 12.50 13.05 -2.02
CA THR A 44 11.87 14.27 -1.51
C THR A 44 11.95 14.30 0.01
N HIS A 45 12.74 15.22 0.57
CA HIS A 45 12.93 15.30 2.02
C HIS A 45 11.70 15.91 2.72
N ARG A 46 11.00 15.11 3.53
CA ARG A 46 9.84 15.54 4.36
C ARG A 46 8.70 16.19 3.57
N THR A 47 8.65 16.00 2.25
CA THR A 47 7.58 16.50 1.39
C THR A 47 6.64 15.37 1.04
N ALA A 48 5.33 15.64 1.10
CA ALA A 48 4.35 14.65 0.72
C ALA A 48 4.43 14.32 -0.78
N VAL A 49 4.37 13.02 -1.09
CA VAL A 49 4.26 12.53 -2.46
C VAL A 49 2.88 11.90 -2.64
N GLU A 50 2.14 12.44 -3.59
CA GLU A 50 0.82 11.93 -3.99
C GLU A 50 0.92 11.25 -5.36
N GLN A 51 0.29 10.08 -5.47
CA GLN A 51 0.13 9.37 -6.72
C GLN A 51 -1.04 8.39 -6.62
N TRP A 52 -1.76 8.25 -7.72
CA TRP A 52 -2.77 7.22 -7.90
C TRP A 52 -2.15 5.85 -8.13
N HIS A 53 -2.81 4.82 -7.61
CA HIS A 53 -2.45 3.44 -7.88
C HIS A 53 -3.70 2.60 -8.10
N SER A 54 -3.66 1.76 -9.13
CA SER A 54 -4.67 0.71 -9.32
C SER A 54 -4.48 -0.36 -8.25
N LEU A 55 -5.56 -0.71 -7.57
CA LEU A 55 -5.54 -1.83 -6.64
C LEU A 55 -5.28 -3.13 -7.39
N ARG A 56 -4.54 -4.03 -6.75
CA ARG A 56 -4.36 -5.40 -7.24
C ARG A 56 -5.06 -6.37 -6.31
N SER A 57 -5.47 -7.50 -6.87
CA SER A 57 -5.98 -8.62 -6.09
C SER A 57 -4.89 -9.16 -5.15
N ARG A 58 -5.32 -9.94 -4.15
CA ARG A 58 -4.38 -10.60 -3.24
C ARG A 58 -3.41 -11.49 -4.01
N ALA A 59 -3.94 -12.38 -4.85
CA ALA A 59 -3.15 -13.33 -5.62
C ALA A 59 -2.12 -12.65 -6.53
N GLU A 60 -2.48 -11.55 -7.18
CA GLU A 60 -1.54 -10.81 -8.04
C GLU A 60 -0.39 -10.23 -7.24
N CYS A 61 -0.67 -9.51 -6.15
CA CYS A 61 0.39 -8.96 -5.30
C CYS A 61 1.30 -10.03 -4.68
N ASP A 62 0.76 -11.22 -4.35
CA ASP A 62 1.52 -12.33 -3.76
C ASP A 62 2.51 -12.95 -4.75
N ARG A 63 2.22 -12.85 -6.05
CA ARG A 63 3.13 -13.31 -7.10
C ARG A 63 4.28 -12.33 -7.35
N VAL A 64 4.03 -11.02 -7.21
CA VAL A 64 5.03 -9.99 -7.56
C VAL A 64 5.87 -9.52 -6.38
N SER A 65 5.39 -9.68 -5.14
CA SER A 65 6.08 -9.17 -3.96
C SER A 65 6.13 -10.21 -2.85
N PRO A 66 7.29 -10.80 -2.53
CA PRO A 66 7.44 -11.67 -1.36
C PRO A 66 7.02 -10.95 -0.06
N ALA A 67 7.23 -9.63 -0.01
CA ALA A 67 6.83 -8.79 1.11
C ALA A 67 5.31 -8.59 1.23
N SER A 68 4.48 -9.15 0.35
CA SER A 68 3.04 -9.21 0.53
C SER A 68 2.56 -10.45 1.30
N LEU A 69 3.41 -11.48 1.41
CA LEU A 69 3.14 -12.74 2.10
C LEU A 69 3.40 -12.69 3.61
N GLU A 70 4.28 -11.78 4.06
CA GLU A 70 4.62 -11.69 5.48
C GLU A 70 3.39 -11.28 6.32
N ASN A 71 2.99 -12.12 7.28
CA ASN A 71 1.89 -11.86 8.20
C ASN A 71 2.31 -10.86 9.29
N ILE A 72 2.62 -9.63 8.89
CA ILE A 72 2.74 -8.52 9.81
C ILE A 72 1.30 -8.12 10.18
N HIS A 73 0.83 -8.59 11.34
CA HIS A 73 -0.38 -8.09 12.01
C HIS A 73 -0.14 -6.64 12.48
N THR A 74 0.12 -5.73 11.56
CA THR A 74 -0.19 -4.32 11.79
C THR A 74 -1.58 -4.10 11.25
N GLN A 75 -2.56 -4.31 12.11
CA GLN A 75 -3.81 -3.58 12.01
C GLN A 75 -3.47 -2.11 12.24
N LYS A 76 -3.03 -1.45 11.17
CA LYS A 76 -3.24 -0.02 11.03
C LYS A 76 -4.52 0.05 10.23
N ASP A 77 -5.64 0.15 10.96
CA ASP A 77 -6.87 0.74 10.43
C ASP A 77 -6.44 1.90 9.54
N ILE A 78 -7.00 1.99 8.33
CA ILE A 78 -6.67 2.95 7.27
C ILE A 78 -6.10 4.24 7.86
N ALA A 79 -4.78 4.29 8.01
CA ALA A 79 -4.10 5.38 8.69
C ALA A 79 -3.61 6.31 7.60
N VAL A 80 -4.48 7.19 7.16
CA VAL A 80 -4.00 8.47 6.64
C VAL A 80 -3.37 9.19 7.84
N ILE A 81 -2.04 9.26 7.81
CA ILE A 81 -1.18 10.19 8.54
C ILE A 81 -0.99 9.86 10.02
N GLY A 82 0.09 9.12 10.27
CA GLY A 82 0.58 8.82 11.61
C GLY A 82 1.95 8.18 11.57
N MET A 83 2.95 8.98 11.17
CA MET A 83 4.39 8.84 11.41
C MET A 83 5.25 8.11 10.35
N PHE A 84 6.18 8.94 9.85
CA PHE A 84 7.48 8.70 9.22
C PHE A 84 7.64 8.77 7.69
N LEU A 85 6.59 8.68 6.88
CA LEU A 85 6.68 8.95 5.43
C LEU A 85 5.39 9.62 4.94
N PRO A 86 5.45 10.81 4.32
CA PRO A 86 4.25 11.51 3.86
C PRO A 86 3.80 10.96 2.49
N THR A 87 3.25 9.75 2.47
CA THR A 87 2.61 9.21 1.26
C THR A 87 1.12 9.33 1.39
N LYS A 88 0.49 10.11 0.50
CA LYS A 88 -0.95 10.12 0.30
C LYS A 88 -1.24 9.21 -0.89
N ILE A 89 -1.94 8.12 -0.65
CA ILE A 89 -2.37 7.19 -1.70
C ILE A 89 -3.81 7.52 -2.06
N HIS A 90 -4.01 7.75 -3.34
CA HIS A 90 -5.33 7.98 -3.89
C HIS A 90 -5.73 6.74 -4.70
N ILE A 91 -6.97 6.29 -4.54
CA ILE A 91 -7.48 4.99 -5.02
C ILE A 91 -8.59 5.23 -6.04
N GLU A 92 -8.42 4.73 -7.26
CA GLU A 92 -9.49 4.71 -8.27
C GLU A 92 -10.35 3.44 -8.08
N PHE A 93 -11.66 3.58 -8.27
CA PHE A 93 -12.65 2.49 -8.20
C PHE A 93 -12.99 1.95 -9.58
#